data_AF-A0A4Q7J3R3-F1
#
_entry.id   AF-A0A4Q7J3R3-F1
#
_cell.length_a   1.000
_cell.length_b   1.000
_cell.length_c   1.000
_cell.angle_alpha   90.00
_cell.angle_beta   90.00
_cell.angle_gamma   90.00
#
_symmetry.space_group_name_H-M   'P 1'
#
loop_
_entity.id
_entity.type
_entity.pdbx_description
1 polymer ?
#
loop_
_entity_poly.entity_id
_entity_poly.type
_entity_poly.pdbx_seq_one_letter_code
_entity_poly.pdbx_strand_id
1 'polypeptide(L)'
;MGYQQRRAELVAKRAAPHLEPGERIQTGFIAVTGSGIFTVPAATIVVTDRAILVVTRDGARRFPRDIRFGTPSGLYHRIELDRPYKVHRQFFAEVVAADEALPG
;
A
#
# COMPACT_ATOMS: atom_id res chain seq x y z
N MET A 1 10.27 -2.80 -20.94
CA MET A 1 10.02 -2.77 -19.48
C MET A 1 8.56 -2.48 -19.24
N GLY A 2 7.84 -3.38 -18.58
CA GLY A 2 6.40 -3.21 -18.31
C GLY A 2 6.14 -2.18 -17.21
N TYR A 3 5.01 -1.48 -17.29
CA TYR A 3 4.57 -0.50 -16.28
C TYR A 3 4.54 -1.07 -14.85
N GLN A 4 4.17 -2.34 -14.70
CA GLN A 4 4.12 -3.06 -13.43
C GLN A 4 5.50 -3.22 -12.77
N GLN A 5 6.54 -3.52 -13.55
CA GLN A 5 7.91 -3.71 -13.05
C GLN A 5 8.46 -2.41 -12.46
N ARG A 6 8.29 -1.29 -13.17
CA ARG A 6 8.69 0.04 -12.69
C ARG A 6 7.99 0.42 -11.38
N ARG A 7 6.73 0.03 -11.22
CA ARG A 7 5.97 0.27 -9.99
C ARG A 7 6.50 -0.56 -8.82
N ALA A 8 6.77 -1.84 -9.04
CA ALA A 8 7.38 -2.70 -8.02
C ALA A 8 8.75 -2.16 -7.58
N GLU A 9 9.59 -1.70 -8.52
CA GLU A 9 10.88 -1.07 -8.22
C GLU A 9 10.71 0.23 -7.41
N LEU A 10 9.74 1.08 -7.76
CA LEU A 10 9.47 2.31 -7.01
C LEU A 10 8.98 2.03 -5.59
N VAL A 11 8.10 1.03 -5.42
CA VAL A 11 7.62 0.55 -4.13
C VAL A 11 8.81 0.03 -3.31
N ALA A 12 9.63 -0.85 -3.88
CA ALA A 12 10.80 -1.41 -3.23
C ALA A 12 11.81 -0.34 -2.83
N LYS A 13 12.08 0.63 -3.70
CA LYS A 13 12.99 1.76 -3.42
C LYS A 13 12.48 2.63 -2.27
N ARG A 14 11.17 2.85 -2.17
CA ARG A 14 10.55 3.61 -1.06
C ARG A 14 10.52 2.83 0.24
N ALA A 15 10.35 1.52 0.16
CA ALA A 15 10.33 0.63 1.32
C ALA A 15 11.73 0.32 1.86
N ALA A 16 12.75 0.24 1.00
CA ALA A 16 14.12 -0.17 1.32
C ALA A 16 14.70 0.42 2.62
N PRO A 17 14.58 1.74 2.92
CA PRO A 17 15.11 2.29 4.17
C PRO A 17 14.30 1.92 5.43
N HIS A 18 13.15 1.27 5.29
CA HIS A 18 12.19 0.97 6.36
C HIS A 18 11.91 -0.54 6.52
N LEU A 19 12.52 -1.38 5.68
CA LEU A 19 12.43 -2.83 5.80
C LEU A 19 13.37 -3.34 6.88
N GLU A 20 12.89 -4.27 7.69
CA GLU A 20 13.72 -5.02 8.61
C GLU A 20 14.57 -6.07 7.88
N PRO A 21 15.72 -6.48 8.46
CA PRO A 21 16.50 -7.58 7.92
C PRO A 21 15.65 -8.86 7.74
N GLY A 22 15.59 -9.35 6.50
CA GLY A 22 14.83 -10.55 6.11
C GLY A 22 13.34 -10.32 5.82
N GLU A 23 12.85 -9.08 5.91
CA GLU A 23 11.47 -8.73 5.53
C GLU A 23 11.30 -8.74 4.00
N ARG A 24 10.23 -9.38 3.52
CA ARG A 24 9.95 -9.55 2.09
C ARG A 24 8.71 -8.76 1.69
N ILE A 25 8.85 -7.90 0.68
CA ILE A 25 7.70 -7.22 0.08
C ILE A 25 6.85 -8.25 -0.67
N GLN A 26 5.59 -8.36 -0.27
CA GLN A 26 4.60 -9.17 -0.98
C GLN A 26 3.97 -8.36 -2.11
N THR A 27 3.57 -7.11 -1.81
CA THR A 27 2.94 -6.22 -2.78
C THR A 27 3.05 -4.76 -2.34
N GLY A 28 2.69 -3.83 -3.23
CA GLY A 28 2.53 -2.43 -2.86
C GLY A 28 1.76 -1.62 -3.88
N PHE A 29 1.07 -0.61 -3.38
CA PHE A 29 0.15 0.21 -4.14
C PHE A 29 0.18 1.66 -3.66
N ILE A 30 -0.32 2.55 -4.51
CA ILE A 30 -0.40 3.97 -4.20
C ILE A 30 -1.82 4.27 -3.73
N ALA A 31 -1.91 4.93 -2.59
CA ALA A 31 -3.15 5.43 -2.03
C ALA A 31 -3.04 6.94 -1.84
N VAL A 32 -4.17 7.65 -1.91
CA VAL A 32 -4.22 9.09 -1.71
C VAL A 32 -5.03 9.42 -0.47
N THR A 33 -4.60 10.45 0.25
CA THR A 33 -5.36 11.03 1.36
C THR A 33 -6.05 12.31 0.88
N GLY A 34 -7.28 12.59 1.37
CA GLY A 34 -8.00 13.83 1.05
C GLY A 34 -9.51 13.72 0.87
N SER A 35 -10.20 14.85 1.11
CA SER A 35 -11.62 15.07 0.81
C SER A 35 -11.80 15.80 -0.52
N GLY A 36 -12.66 15.31 -1.41
CA GLY A 36 -12.96 15.98 -2.68
C GLY A 36 -11.87 15.85 -3.75
N ILE A 37 -11.61 16.96 -4.47
CA ILE A 37 -10.73 17.08 -5.65
C ILE A 37 -9.26 17.35 -5.30
N PHE A 38 -8.95 17.66 -4.04
CA PHE A 38 -7.58 17.90 -3.57
C PHE A 38 -6.93 16.59 -3.13
N THR A 39 -6.22 15.94 -4.04
CA THR A 39 -5.42 14.74 -3.79
C THR A 39 -3.98 15.14 -3.44
N VAL A 40 -3.64 15.31 -2.16
CA VAL A 40 -2.26 15.50 -1.70
C VAL A 40 -2.07 14.93 -0.28
N PRO A 41 -0.97 14.20 0.03
CA PRO A 41 0.00 13.54 -0.83
C PRO A 41 -0.37 12.06 -1.06
N ALA A 42 0.15 11.50 -2.16
CA ALA A 42 0.11 10.08 -2.44
C ALA A 42 1.00 9.31 -1.43
N ALA A 43 0.39 8.44 -0.64
CA ALA A 43 1.07 7.48 0.21
C ALA A 43 1.36 6.20 -0.59
N THR A 44 2.54 5.62 -0.40
CA THR A 44 2.85 4.29 -0.92
C THR A 44 2.62 3.30 0.21
N ILE A 45 1.61 2.45 0.05
CA ILE A 45 1.33 1.35 0.97
C ILE A 45 2.11 0.15 0.45
N VAL A 46 2.96 -0.40 1.31
CA VAL A 46 3.81 -1.56 1.02
C VAL A 46 3.43 -2.64 2.01
N VAL A 47 3.07 -3.80 1.50
CA VAL A 47 2.64 -4.94 2.31
C VAL A 47 3.76 -5.95 2.25
N THR A 48 4.26 -6.32 3.43
CA THR A 48 5.34 -7.29 3.58
C THR A 48 4.80 -8.56 4.23
N ASP A 49 5.67 -9.54 4.45
CA ASP A 49 5.35 -10.74 5.23
C ASP A 49 5.19 -10.45 6.74
N ARG A 50 5.67 -9.30 7.23
CA ARG A 50 5.70 -8.97 8.67
C ARG A 50 4.89 -7.73 9.06
N ALA A 51 4.71 -6.78 8.15
CA ALA A 51 4.05 -5.53 8.45
C ALA A 51 3.40 -4.88 7.21
N ILE A 52 2.63 -3.84 7.45
CA ILE A 52 2.18 -2.90 6.43
C ILE A 52 2.93 -1.59 6.65
N LEU A 53 3.68 -1.15 5.65
CA LEU A 53 4.43 0.10 5.65
C LEU A 53 3.67 1.15 4.83
N VAL A 54 3.31 2.26 5.47
CA VAL A 54 2.75 3.43 4.79
C VAL A 54 3.84 4.47 4.66
N VAL A 55 4.40 4.59 3.46
CA VAL A 55 5.47 5.54 3.13
C VAL A 55 4.86 6.81 2.55
N THR A 56 5.08 7.92 3.24
CA THR A 56 4.65 9.26 2.84
C THR A 56 5.85 10.19 2.68
N ARG A 57 5.62 11.44 2.27
CA ARG A 57 6.68 12.45 2.24
C ARG A 57 7.24 12.76 3.64
N ASP A 58 6.40 12.63 4.68
CA ASP A 58 6.76 12.96 6.05
C ASP A 58 7.45 11.80 6.78
N GLY A 59 7.61 10.66 6.12
CA GLY A 59 8.23 9.46 6.66
C GLY A 59 7.39 8.20 6.42
N ALA A 60 7.86 7.07 6.96
CA ALA A 60 7.16 5.80 6.92
C ALA A 60 6.59 5.43 8.28
N ARG A 61 5.41 4.81 8.27
CA ARG A 61 4.77 4.26 9.44
C ARG A 61 4.50 2.78 9.24
N ARG A 62 4.68 2.01 10.30
CA ARG A 62 4.54 0.56 10.31
C ARG A 62 3.25 0.20 11.04
N PHE A 63 2.46 -0.67 10.43
CA PHE A 63 1.23 -1.21 10.95
C PHE A 63 1.31 -2.73 11.04
N PRO A 64 0.53 -3.35 11.95
CA PRO A 64 0.38 -4.79 12.00
C PRO A 64 0.00 -5.41 10.65
N ARG A 65 0.57 -6.58 10.33
CA ARG A 65 0.33 -7.26 9.05
C ARG A 65 -1.05 -7.91 8.95
N ASP A 66 -1.69 -8.18 10.09
CA ASP A 66 -3.00 -8.82 10.24
C ASP A 66 -4.20 -7.96 9.80
N ILE A 67 -3.95 -6.70 9.43
CA ILE A 67 -4.99 -5.81 8.90
C ILE A 67 -5.44 -6.26 7.51
N ARG A 68 -6.76 -6.44 7.35
CA ARG A 68 -7.41 -6.62 6.04
C ARG A 68 -7.84 -5.28 5.46
N PHE A 69 -7.54 -5.08 4.18
CA PHE A 69 -7.96 -3.91 3.43
C PHE A 69 -9.41 -4.01 2.93
N GLY A 70 -9.94 -5.23 2.84
CA GLY A 70 -11.29 -5.53 2.41
C GLY A 70 -11.44 -5.57 0.89
N THR A 71 -12.58 -6.11 0.43
CA THR A 71 -12.87 -6.28 -1.00
C THR A 71 -13.02 -4.92 -1.69
N PRO A 72 -12.13 -4.57 -2.61
CA PRO A 72 -12.20 -3.27 -3.27
C PRO A 72 -13.35 -3.21 -4.27
N SER A 73 -14.05 -2.07 -4.30
CA SER A 73 -15.19 -1.83 -5.21
C SER A 73 -15.26 -0.39 -5.73
N GLY A 74 -15.96 -0.18 -6.84
CA GLY A 74 -16.13 1.14 -7.46
C GLY A 74 -14.87 1.70 -8.14
N LEU A 75 -14.79 3.03 -8.27
CA LEU A 75 -13.63 3.71 -8.87
C LEU A 75 -12.48 3.90 -7.85
N TYR A 76 -12.85 4.09 -6.58
CA TYR A 76 -11.94 4.25 -5.46
C TYR A 76 -12.39 3.36 -4.30
N HIS A 77 -11.49 2.52 -3.81
CA HIS A 77 -11.67 1.76 -2.59
C HIS A 77 -11.14 2.55 -1.40
N ARG A 78 -11.87 2.54 -0.28
CA ARG A 78 -11.43 3.23 0.94
C ARG A 78 -10.82 2.22 1.90
N ILE A 79 -9.64 2.54 2.41
CA ILE A 79 -8.92 1.75 3.41
C ILE A 79 -8.76 2.61 4.66
N GLU A 80 -9.00 2.02 5.83
CA GLU A 80 -8.77 2.67 7.12
C GLU A 80 -7.53 2.07 7.79
N LEU A 81 -6.51 2.90 7.97
CA LEU A 81 -5.30 2.58 8.76
C LEU A 81 -5.21 3.61 9.90
N ASP A 82 -4.20 4.49 9.87
CA ASP A 82 -4.18 5.68 10.74
C ASP A 82 -5.19 6.76 10.33
N ARG A 83 -5.53 6.79 9.05
CA ARG A 83 -6.43 7.76 8.43
C ARG A 83 -7.07 7.12 7.19
N PRO A 84 -8.16 7.70 6.66
CA PRO A 84 -8.77 7.15 5.47
C PRO A 84 -7.91 7.39 4.23
N TYR A 85 -7.55 6.31 3.55
CA TYR A 85 -6.89 6.31 2.26
C TYR A 85 -7.85 5.89 1.16
N LYS A 86 -7.67 6.46 -0.03
CA LYS A 86 -8.38 6.06 -1.24
C LYS A 86 -7.42 5.40 -2.21
N VAL A 87 -7.76 4.18 -2.63
CA VAL A 87 -7.01 3.40 -3.60
C VAL A 87 -7.78 3.40 -4.91
N HIS A 88 -7.14 3.81 -6.01
CA HIS A 88 -7.77 3.79 -7.32
C HIS A 88 -7.92 2.36 -7.84
N ARG A 89 -8.98 2.08 -8.64
CA ARG A 89 -9.28 0.74 -9.20
C ARG A 89 -8.11 0.03 -9.90
N GLN A 90 -7.14 0.79 -10.42
CA GLN A 90 -5.94 0.23 -11.05
C GLN A 90 -5.02 -0.54 -10.09
N PHE A 91 -5.24 -0.41 -8.78
CA PHE A 91 -4.47 -1.03 -7.70
C PHE A 91 -5.28 -2.11 -6.96
N PHE A 92 -6.49 -2.45 -7.43
CA PHE A 92 -7.36 -3.41 -6.72
C PHE A 92 -6.78 -4.82 -6.70
N ALA A 93 -6.05 -5.22 -7.75
CA ALA A 93 -5.37 -6.50 -7.77
C ALA A 93 -4.34 -6.61 -6.65
N GLU A 94 -3.60 -5.54 -6.38
CA GLU A 94 -2.60 -5.46 -5.32
C GLU A 94 -3.23 -5.44 -3.93
N VAL A 95 -4.41 -4.81 -3.78
CA VAL A 95 -5.19 -4.86 -2.53
C VAL A 95 -5.67 -6.28 -2.25
N VAL A 96 -6.25 -6.96 -3.25
CA VAL A 96 -6.71 -8.34 -3.11
C VAL A 96 -5.53 -9.27 -2.80
N ALA A 97 -4.43 -9.16 -3.54
CA ALA A 97 -3.23 -9.96 -3.30
C ALA A 97 -2.65 -9.72 -1.89
N ALA A 98 -2.76 -8.51 -1.35
CA ALA A 98 -2.35 -8.22 0.02
C ALA A 98 -3.23 -8.94 1.06
N ASP A 99 -4.54 -8.96 0.84
CA ASP A 99 -5.48 -9.65 1.73
C ASP A 99 -5.36 -11.18 1.62
N GLU A 100 -5.12 -11.72 0.43
CA GLU A 100 -4.89 -13.15 0.20
C GLU A 100 -3.57 -13.64 0.81
N ALA A 101 -2.56 -12.77 0.90
CA ALA A 101 -1.27 -13.10 1.50
C ALA A 101 -1.26 -13.05 3.04
N LEU A 102 -2.40 -12.76 3.68
CA LEU A 102 -2.55 -12.90 5.12
C LEU A 102 -2.49 -14.38 5.52
N PRO A 103 -1.66 -14.76 6.52
CA PRO A 103 -1.84 -16.05 7.15
C PRO A 103 -3.22 -16.07 7.82
N GLY A 104 -4.04 -17.05 7.45
CA GLY A 104 -5.37 -17.28 8.01
C GLY A 104 -5.34 -17.84 9.43
#